data_AF-A0A7C1P6B7-F1
#
_entry.id   AF-A0A7C1P6B7-F1
#
_cell.length_a   1.000
_cell.length_b   1.000
_cell.length_c   1.000
_cell.angle_alpha   90.00
_cell.angle_beta   90.00
_cell.angle_gamma   90.00
#
_symmetry.space_group_name_H-M   'P 1'
#
loop_
_entity.id
_entity.type
_entity.pdbx_description
1 polymer ?
#
loop_
_entity_poly.entity_id
_entity_poly.type
_entity_poly.pdbx_seq_one_letter_code
_entity_poly.pdbx_strand_id
1 'polypeptide(L)'
;EGIRQNLRVLLVSGEPHAGERAWRNLLKSDASVDLVHFTILRPPEKQDGTPINELSLIAFPTRELFVEKINDFDLIIFDRYQHRGVLPILYYDYIAEYVRNGGALLIAAGPEHAGQDSIALTPLESVLLATPTGDVHQAGFYPRLSEQGKRHPVTRGLDGSAVEPPQWGRWFRSVDVGRTDGETVMNGDGDRPLLVLNRANEGRVAMLLSDQGWLWARGFEGGGPHVSLYRRIAHWLMKEPELEEEALKARATGRTLEVTRQTIGDAPGPATITTPSGETIALNLNEIQPGLYRGESRMTETGLFTITNGDFSTLVHVGAVDAPEFRAMISTTDTLAPISRETRGLTARLDDGDETVRIPDILPVRGEVRVADDRRMLIKLTDETVLKGVNTLPLFAGFAGLGILLLAVSAMWWREGR
;
A
#
# COMPACT_ATOMS: atom_id res chain seq x y z
N GLU A 1 12.14 4.69 2.87
CA GLU A 1 11.71 3.93 1.67
C GLU A 1 12.73 2.81 1.44
N GLY A 2 12.29 1.56 1.40
CA GLY A 2 13.17 0.41 1.21
C GLY A 2 13.76 0.40 -0.21
N ILE A 3 14.98 -0.12 -0.34
CA ILE A 3 15.66 -0.34 -1.62
C ILE A 3 14.76 -1.27 -2.46
N ARG A 4 14.10 -0.72 -3.49
CA ARG A 4 13.30 -1.52 -4.43
C ARG A 4 14.24 -2.17 -5.44
N GLN A 5 14.03 -3.46 -5.72
CA GLN A 5 14.71 -4.14 -6.81
C GLN A 5 14.17 -3.63 -8.14
N ASN A 6 15.04 -3.54 -9.15
CA ASN A 6 14.63 -3.15 -10.49
C ASN A 6 13.84 -4.29 -11.14
N LEU A 7 12.74 -3.94 -11.79
CA LEU A 7 11.84 -4.81 -12.54
C LEU A 7 12.51 -5.23 -13.85
N ARG A 8 12.58 -6.53 -14.12
CA ARG A 8 13.24 -7.10 -15.30
C ARG A 8 12.22 -7.34 -16.41
N VAL A 9 12.38 -6.66 -17.54
CA VAL A 9 11.45 -6.71 -18.67
C VAL A 9 12.13 -7.31 -19.91
N LEU A 10 11.51 -8.32 -20.50
CA LEU A 10 11.93 -8.90 -21.77
C LEU A 10 11.04 -8.37 -22.90
N LEU A 11 11.59 -7.58 -23.82
CA LEU A 11 10.90 -7.11 -25.02
C LEU A 11 11.41 -7.87 -26.24
N VAL A 12 10.50 -8.57 -26.92
CA VAL A 12 10.79 -9.29 -28.17
C VAL A 12 9.96 -8.69 -29.30
N SER A 13 10.65 -8.04 -30.23
CA SER A 13 10.03 -7.39 -31.39
C SER A 13 10.20 -8.27 -32.64
N GLY A 14 9.09 -8.57 -33.32
CA GLY A 14 9.09 -9.44 -34.50
C GLY A 14 9.47 -8.74 -35.81
N GLU A 15 9.04 -7.49 -36.01
CA GLU A 15 9.36 -6.69 -37.20
C GLU A 15 9.73 -5.26 -36.80
N PRO A 16 10.76 -4.65 -37.42
CA PRO A 16 11.08 -3.24 -37.17
C PRO A 16 9.91 -2.33 -37.55
N HIS A 17 9.46 -1.51 -36.60
CA HIS A 17 8.38 -0.55 -36.85
C HIS A 17 8.55 0.74 -36.05
N ALA A 18 7.73 1.76 -36.36
CA ALA A 18 7.83 3.07 -35.72
C ALA A 18 7.51 3.04 -34.22
N GLY A 19 6.71 2.07 -33.76
CA GLY A 19 6.28 1.92 -32.37
C GLY A 19 7.22 1.16 -31.45
N GLU A 20 8.14 0.36 -31.99
CA GLU A 20 9.20 -0.28 -31.20
C GLU A 20 10.01 0.76 -30.39
N ARG A 21 10.21 1.95 -30.96
CA ARG A 21 10.88 3.06 -30.27
C ARG A 21 10.06 3.61 -29.11
N ALA A 22 8.73 3.61 -29.19
CA ALA A 22 7.87 4.15 -28.15
C ALA A 22 7.94 3.29 -26.88
N TRP A 23 7.80 1.97 -27.01
CA TRP A 23 7.94 1.03 -25.90
C TRP A 23 9.33 1.08 -25.27
N ARG A 24 10.38 0.97 -26.09
CA ARG A 24 11.76 1.00 -25.60
C ARG A 24 12.09 2.30 -24.89
N ASN A 25 11.70 3.45 -25.44
CA ASN A 25 11.98 4.75 -24.82
C ASN A 25 11.24 4.91 -23.49
N LEU A 26 10.01 4.41 -23.40
CA LEU A 26 9.23 4.45 -22.17
C LEU A 26 9.86 3.59 -21.08
N LEU A 27 10.18 2.34 -21.38
CA LEU A 27 10.76 1.41 -20.42
C LEU A 27 12.17 1.83 -19.99
N LYS A 28 12.99 2.35 -20.92
CA LYS A 28 14.32 2.89 -20.56
C LYS A 28 14.27 4.19 -19.77
N SER A 29 13.17 4.94 -19.84
CA SER A 29 13.02 6.19 -19.07
C SER A 29 12.70 5.94 -17.60
N ASP A 30 12.25 4.73 -17.26
CA ASP A 30 11.96 4.34 -15.89
C ASP A 30 13.22 3.77 -15.23
N ALA A 31 13.72 4.45 -14.21
CA ALA A 31 14.92 4.02 -13.48
C ALA A 31 14.72 2.69 -12.74
N SER A 32 13.47 2.28 -12.53
CA SER A 32 13.13 1.01 -11.88
C SER A 32 13.11 -0.18 -12.84
N VAL A 33 13.34 0.00 -14.14
CA VAL A 33 13.23 -1.07 -15.15
C VAL A 33 14.58 -1.44 -15.75
N ASP A 34 14.92 -2.73 -15.71
CA ASP A 34 16.01 -3.33 -16.48
C ASP A 34 15.44 -4.00 -17.74
N LEU A 35 15.70 -3.40 -18.91
CA LEU A 35 15.13 -3.81 -20.19
C LEU A 35 16.12 -4.65 -20.99
N VAL A 36 15.75 -5.91 -21.22
CA VAL A 36 16.39 -6.79 -22.21
C VAL A 36 15.55 -6.75 -23.48
N HIS A 37 16.10 -6.19 -24.56
CA HIS A 37 15.37 -5.99 -25.82
C HIS A 37 16.04 -6.72 -26.99
N PHE A 38 15.25 -7.50 -27.73
CA PHE A 38 15.67 -8.17 -28.96
C PHE A 38 14.71 -7.86 -30.10
N THR A 39 15.29 -7.59 -31.28
CA THR A 39 14.55 -7.39 -32.52
C THR A 39 14.97 -8.47 -33.52
N ILE A 40 14.00 -9.25 -34.00
CA ILE A 40 14.27 -10.34 -34.95
C ILE A 40 14.35 -9.73 -36.36
N LEU A 41 15.57 -9.44 -36.80
CA LEU A 41 15.80 -8.76 -38.08
C LEU A 41 15.67 -9.68 -39.30
N ARG A 42 15.80 -11.00 -39.13
CA ARG A 42 15.74 -11.98 -40.24
C ARG A 42 15.16 -13.33 -39.77
N PRO A 43 14.11 -13.86 -40.43
CA PRO A 43 13.64 -15.22 -40.21
C PRO A 43 14.71 -16.25 -40.60
N PRO A 44 14.86 -17.35 -39.84
CA PRO A 44 15.90 -18.38 -40.07
C PRO A 44 15.81 -19.07 -41.43
N GLU A 45 14.65 -19.02 -42.09
CA GLU A 45 14.39 -19.64 -43.40
C GLU A 45 15.06 -18.88 -44.56
N LYS A 46 15.39 -17.58 -44.40
CA LYS A 46 16.25 -16.85 -45.34
C LYS A 46 17.72 -17.15 -45.03
N GLN A 47 18.12 -18.39 -45.30
CA GLN A 47 19.51 -18.82 -45.19
C GLN A 47 20.37 -18.05 -46.19
N ASP A 48 21.26 -17.20 -45.66
CA ASP A 48 22.48 -16.84 -46.38
C ASP A 48 23.38 -18.08 -46.34
N GLY A 49 23.97 -18.47 -47.46
CA GLY A 49 24.96 -19.56 -47.52
C GLY A 49 26.28 -19.24 -46.81
N THR A 50 26.35 -18.09 -46.13
CA THR A 50 27.50 -17.62 -45.35
C THR A 50 27.54 -18.35 -44.00
N PRO A 51 28.67 -18.96 -43.62
CA PRO A 51 28.87 -19.58 -42.32
C PRO A 51 28.46 -18.68 -41.14
N ILE A 52 27.84 -19.26 -40.10
CA ILE A 52 27.29 -18.51 -38.95
C ILE A 52 28.36 -17.67 -38.23
N ASN A 53 29.63 -18.08 -38.27
CA ASN A 53 30.78 -17.35 -37.72
C ASN A 53 31.22 -16.14 -38.57
N GLU A 54 30.75 -16.02 -39.81
CA GLU A 54 31.03 -14.91 -40.73
C GLU A 54 29.86 -13.90 -40.80
N LEU A 55 28.69 -14.27 -40.26
CA LEU A 55 27.59 -13.34 -40.01
C LEU A 55 27.81 -12.67 -38.64
N SER A 56 27.96 -11.34 -38.60
CA SER A 56 28.06 -10.56 -37.34
C SER A 56 26.71 -10.46 -36.59
N LEU A 57 25.98 -11.57 -36.50
CA LEU A 57 24.70 -11.67 -35.80
C LEU A 57 24.91 -12.49 -34.53
N ILE A 58 24.72 -11.84 -33.37
CA ILE A 58 24.60 -12.56 -32.09
C ILE A 58 23.32 -13.41 -32.20
N ALA A 59 23.47 -14.73 -32.12
CA ALA A 59 22.34 -15.64 -32.15
C ALA A 59 21.37 -15.31 -31.00
N PHE A 60 20.07 -15.30 -31.29
CA PHE A 60 19.05 -15.03 -30.28
C PHE A 60 19.09 -16.15 -29.21
N PRO A 61 19.39 -15.85 -27.94
CA PRO A 61 19.64 -16.86 -26.91
C PRO A 61 18.31 -17.41 -26.35
N THR A 62 17.52 -18.05 -27.22
CA THR A 62 16.15 -18.51 -26.92
C THR A 62 16.09 -19.41 -25.70
N ARG A 63 17.01 -20.36 -25.56
CA ARG A 63 17.07 -21.26 -24.41
C ARG A 63 17.35 -20.51 -23.11
N GLU A 64 18.33 -19.61 -23.11
CA GLU A 64 18.69 -18.86 -21.91
C GLU A 64 17.50 -18.01 -21.44
N LEU A 65 16.81 -17.34 -22.36
CA LEU A 65 15.71 -16.43 -22.02
C LEU A 65 14.42 -17.16 -21.64
N PHE A 66 14.04 -18.21 -22.38
CA PHE A 66 12.71 -18.85 -22.25
C PHE A 66 12.73 -20.19 -21.53
N VAL A 67 13.90 -20.68 -21.11
CA VAL A 67 14.02 -21.91 -20.33
C VAL A 67 14.75 -21.64 -19.02
N GLU A 68 15.94 -21.05 -19.10
CA GLU A 68 16.81 -20.92 -17.92
C GLU A 68 16.46 -19.69 -17.06
N LYS A 69 16.12 -18.57 -17.71
CA LYS A 69 15.85 -17.28 -17.06
C LYS A 69 14.42 -16.78 -17.24
N ILE A 70 13.48 -17.62 -17.65
CA ILE A 70 12.10 -17.16 -17.88
C ILE A 70 11.46 -16.58 -16.61
N ASN A 71 11.74 -17.21 -15.46
CA ASN A 71 11.26 -16.78 -14.14
C ASN A 71 12.02 -15.59 -13.55
N ASP A 72 13.09 -15.15 -14.21
CA ASP A 72 13.82 -13.94 -13.80
C ASP A 72 13.14 -12.66 -14.31
N PHE A 73 12.22 -12.77 -15.27
CA PHE A 73 11.53 -11.63 -15.86
C PHE A 73 10.19 -11.42 -15.16
N ASP A 74 9.93 -10.17 -14.79
CA ASP A 74 8.64 -9.76 -14.22
C ASP A 74 7.59 -9.53 -15.31
N LEU A 75 8.04 -9.21 -16.54
CA LEU A 75 7.17 -8.95 -17.68
C LEU A 75 7.83 -9.38 -19.00
N ILE A 76 7.08 -10.14 -19.80
CA ILE A 76 7.42 -10.46 -21.20
C ILE A 76 6.51 -9.65 -22.13
N ILE A 77 7.10 -8.96 -23.10
CA ILE A 77 6.39 -8.16 -24.10
C ILE A 77 6.66 -8.71 -25.49
N PHE A 78 5.60 -9.14 -26.17
CA PHE A 78 5.61 -9.42 -27.60
C PHE A 78 5.10 -8.22 -28.38
N ASP A 79 6.01 -7.57 -29.11
CA ASP A 79 5.70 -6.43 -29.96
C ASP A 79 5.74 -6.86 -31.43
N ARG A 80 4.56 -6.93 -32.05
CA ARG A 80 4.38 -7.41 -33.43
C ARG A 80 5.09 -8.73 -33.72
N TYR A 81 5.03 -9.65 -32.77
CA TYR A 81 5.71 -10.93 -32.85
C TYR A 81 4.87 -11.97 -33.61
N GLN A 82 5.55 -12.82 -34.37
CA GLN A 82 4.94 -13.87 -35.20
C GLN A 82 5.78 -15.14 -35.15
N HIS A 83 5.10 -16.29 -35.24
CA HIS A 83 5.71 -17.60 -35.25
C HIS A 83 6.38 -17.89 -36.59
N ARG A 84 7.65 -17.48 -36.76
CA ARG A 84 8.46 -17.76 -37.97
C ARG A 84 9.64 -18.69 -37.67
N GLY A 85 9.41 -19.74 -36.88
CA GLY A 85 10.42 -20.76 -36.57
C GLY A 85 11.61 -20.29 -35.71
N VAL A 86 11.56 -19.08 -35.14
CA VAL A 86 12.62 -18.56 -34.25
C VAL A 86 12.53 -19.20 -32.86
N LEU A 87 11.31 -19.28 -32.30
CA LEU A 87 11.04 -19.96 -31.05
C LEU A 87 10.48 -21.37 -31.34
N PRO A 88 11.08 -22.43 -30.79
CA PRO A 88 10.50 -23.77 -30.80
C PRO A 88 9.09 -23.78 -30.19
N ILE A 89 8.21 -24.66 -30.67
CA ILE A 89 6.81 -24.74 -30.21
C ILE A 89 6.69 -24.96 -28.70
N LEU A 90 7.62 -25.75 -28.13
CA LEU A 90 7.69 -26.05 -26.70
C LEU A 90 7.93 -24.79 -25.84
N TYR A 91 8.59 -23.76 -26.37
CA TYR A 91 8.88 -22.56 -25.57
C TYR A 91 7.63 -21.69 -25.39
N TYR A 92 6.67 -21.75 -26.30
CA TYR A 92 5.36 -21.10 -26.10
C TYR A 92 4.59 -21.74 -24.95
N ASP A 93 4.72 -23.04 -24.76
CA ASP A 93 4.12 -23.75 -23.63
C ASP A 93 4.75 -23.30 -22.29
N TYR A 94 6.08 -23.15 -22.25
CA TYR A 94 6.77 -22.59 -21.08
C TYR A 94 6.35 -21.15 -20.77
N ILE A 95 6.13 -20.32 -21.79
CA ILE A 95 5.60 -18.96 -21.57
C ILE A 95 4.17 -19.01 -21.03
N ALA A 96 3.32 -19.88 -21.56
CA ALA A 96 1.96 -20.06 -21.05
C ALA A 96 1.96 -20.54 -19.59
N GLU A 97 2.85 -21.46 -19.23
CA GLU A 97 3.05 -21.93 -17.86
C GLU A 97 3.58 -20.80 -16.94
N TYR A 98 4.60 -20.05 -17.38
CA TYR A 98 5.12 -18.88 -16.67
C TYR A 98 4.01 -17.88 -16.33
N VAL A 99 3.13 -17.57 -17.28
CA VAL A 99 1.99 -16.67 -17.05
C VAL A 99 1.04 -17.27 -16.00
N ARG A 100 0.64 -18.54 -16.13
CA ARG A 100 -0.27 -19.17 -15.14
C ARG A 100 0.30 -19.18 -13.73
N ASN A 101 1.61 -19.30 -13.60
CA ASN A 101 2.35 -19.33 -12.34
C ASN A 101 2.68 -17.92 -11.79
N GLY A 102 2.02 -16.87 -12.28
CA GLY A 102 2.14 -15.53 -11.72
C GLY A 102 2.92 -14.53 -12.56
N GLY A 103 3.48 -14.96 -13.70
CA GLY A 103 4.18 -14.11 -14.65
C GLY A 103 3.25 -13.14 -15.39
N ALA A 104 3.86 -12.16 -16.07
CA ALA A 104 3.12 -11.15 -16.82
C ALA A 104 3.46 -11.15 -18.32
N LEU A 105 2.42 -11.01 -19.15
CA LEU A 105 2.54 -11.01 -20.60
C LEU A 105 1.80 -9.84 -21.23
N LEU A 106 2.49 -9.05 -22.05
CA LEU A 106 1.90 -8.04 -22.91
C LEU A 106 2.06 -8.43 -24.37
N ILE A 107 0.96 -8.36 -25.12
CA ILE A 107 0.97 -8.56 -26.58
C ILE A 107 0.50 -7.27 -27.24
N ALA A 108 1.39 -6.63 -27.99
CA ALA A 108 1.03 -5.54 -28.91
C ALA A 108 0.89 -6.14 -30.31
N ALA A 109 -0.35 -6.37 -30.73
CA ALA A 109 -0.69 -7.05 -31.97
C ALA A 109 -0.76 -6.07 -33.16
N GLY A 110 -0.06 -6.40 -34.24
CA GLY A 110 -0.25 -5.81 -35.56
C GLY A 110 -0.90 -6.79 -36.53
N PRO A 111 -0.88 -6.50 -37.85
CA PRO A 111 -1.49 -7.33 -38.89
C PRO A 111 -1.07 -8.80 -38.86
N GLU A 112 0.17 -9.09 -38.46
CA GLU A 112 0.71 -10.44 -38.34
C GLU A 112 -0.08 -11.32 -37.38
N HIS A 113 -0.76 -10.73 -36.39
CA HIS A 113 -1.64 -11.48 -35.49
C HIS A 113 -2.88 -12.05 -36.20
N ALA A 114 -3.33 -11.43 -37.30
CA ALA A 114 -4.39 -11.96 -38.16
C ALA A 114 -3.89 -12.97 -39.22
N GLY A 115 -2.58 -13.19 -39.31
CA GLY A 115 -1.97 -14.07 -40.31
C GLY A 115 -1.89 -15.54 -39.89
N GLN A 116 -1.40 -16.39 -40.80
CA GLN A 116 -1.13 -17.81 -40.54
C GLN A 116 0.07 -18.05 -39.62
N ASP A 117 0.94 -17.05 -39.46
CA ASP A 117 2.09 -17.09 -38.54
C ASP A 117 1.72 -16.52 -37.15
N SER A 118 0.43 -16.40 -36.83
CA SER A 118 -0.01 -15.81 -35.57
C SER A 118 0.41 -16.66 -34.37
N ILE A 119 0.84 -16.00 -33.29
CA ILE A 119 1.06 -16.65 -31.99
C ILE A 119 -0.21 -17.31 -31.43
N ALA A 120 -1.39 -16.92 -31.93
CA ALA A 120 -2.66 -17.56 -31.59
C ALA A 120 -2.77 -19.00 -32.09
N LEU A 121 -1.90 -19.43 -33.01
CA LEU A 121 -1.87 -20.80 -33.52
C LEU A 121 -0.79 -21.65 -32.83
N THR A 122 -0.33 -21.21 -31.65
CA THR A 122 0.68 -21.87 -30.82
C THR A 122 0.08 -22.21 -29.45
N PRO A 123 0.75 -23.01 -28.59
CA PRO A 123 0.27 -23.26 -27.22
C PRO A 123 -0.04 -22.00 -26.38
N LEU A 124 0.47 -20.84 -26.80
CA LEU A 124 0.21 -19.54 -26.17
C LEU A 124 -1.26 -19.09 -26.26
N GLU A 125 -1.99 -19.40 -27.34
CA GLU A 125 -3.16 -20.25 -27.11
C GLU A 125 -4.05 -19.96 -25.91
N SER A 126 -3.76 -20.80 -24.93
CA SER A 126 -4.43 -21.01 -23.69
C SER A 126 -4.32 -19.88 -22.66
N VAL A 127 -3.50 -18.86 -22.93
CA VAL A 127 -3.39 -17.64 -22.10
C VAL A 127 -3.71 -16.36 -22.89
N LEU A 128 -4.02 -16.47 -24.19
CA LEU A 128 -4.45 -15.33 -24.99
C LEU A 128 -5.84 -14.86 -24.59
N LEU A 129 -6.06 -13.55 -24.69
CA LEU A 129 -7.32 -12.92 -24.31
C LEU A 129 -8.31 -12.83 -25.45
N ALA A 130 -7.83 -12.99 -26.68
CA ALA A 130 -8.66 -12.87 -27.86
C ALA A 130 -8.02 -13.62 -29.02
N THR A 131 -8.83 -14.40 -29.74
CA THR A 131 -8.39 -15.10 -30.94
C THR A 131 -8.66 -14.23 -32.17
N PRO A 132 -7.69 -14.07 -33.09
CA PRO A 132 -7.88 -13.29 -34.30
C PRO A 132 -8.89 -13.98 -35.24
N THR A 133 -9.68 -13.17 -35.94
CA THR A 133 -10.63 -13.65 -36.97
C THR A 133 -9.98 -13.90 -38.32
N GLY A 134 -8.78 -13.34 -38.53
CA GLY A 134 -8.08 -13.34 -39.82
C GLY A 134 -8.15 -12.00 -40.56
N ASP A 135 -9.00 -11.09 -40.09
CA ASP A 135 -9.18 -9.77 -40.71
C ASP A 135 -8.45 -8.66 -39.94
N VAL A 136 -8.08 -7.62 -40.69
CA VAL A 136 -7.49 -6.39 -40.13
C VAL A 136 -8.39 -5.23 -40.54
N HIS A 137 -8.93 -4.53 -39.55
CA HIS A 137 -9.76 -3.36 -39.77
C HIS A 137 -8.89 -2.13 -40.07
N GLN A 138 -9.16 -1.45 -41.18
CA GLN A 138 -8.43 -0.25 -41.61
C GLN A 138 -9.40 0.92 -41.81
N ALA A 139 -9.62 1.69 -40.76
CA ALA A 139 -10.41 2.92 -40.80
C ALA A 139 -9.92 3.89 -39.72
N GLY A 140 -10.10 5.20 -39.95
CA GLY A 140 -9.76 6.21 -38.96
C GLY A 140 -10.76 6.23 -37.81
N PHE A 141 -10.30 5.99 -36.58
CA PHE A 141 -11.11 6.04 -35.37
C PHE A 141 -10.38 6.71 -34.21
N TYR A 142 -11.15 7.25 -33.27
CA TYR A 142 -10.63 7.67 -31.97
C TYR A 142 -10.70 6.47 -31.04
N PRO A 143 -9.58 6.01 -30.45
CA PRO A 143 -9.63 5.08 -29.33
C PRO A 143 -10.58 5.62 -28.25
N ARG A 144 -11.39 4.76 -27.63
CA ARG A 144 -12.35 5.16 -26.59
C ARG A 144 -12.23 4.26 -25.38
N LEU A 145 -12.56 4.78 -24.21
CA LEU A 145 -12.73 3.94 -23.03
C LEU A 145 -14.07 3.21 -23.10
N SER A 146 -14.07 1.92 -22.82
CA SER A 146 -15.31 1.19 -22.59
C SER A 146 -15.92 1.57 -21.23
N GLU A 147 -17.14 1.13 -20.93
CA GLU A 147 -17.73 1.31 -19.59
C GLU A 147 -16.88 0.67 -18.48
N GLN A 148 -16.26 -0.50 -18.75
CA GLN A 148 -15.32 -1.13 -17.84
C GLN A 148 -14.02 -0.32 -17.73
N GLY A 149 -13.50 0.19 -18.86
CA GLY A 149 -12.30 1.01 -18.90
C GLY A 149 -12.40 2.34 -18.16
N LYS A 150 -13.61 2.90 -18.03
CA LYS A 150 -13.84 4.07 -17.17
C LYS A 150 -13.58 3.77 -15.70
N ARG A 151 -13.84 2.53 -15.25
CA ARG A 151 -13.63 2.07 -13.86
C ARG A 151 -12.24 1.48 -13.64
N HIS A 152 -11.67 0.83 -14.65
CA HIS A 152 -10.41 0.10 -14.54
C HIS A 152 -9.21 1.02 -14.25
N PRO A 153 -8.37 0.74 -13.25
CA PRO A 153 -7.28 1.63 -12.83
C PRO A 153 -6.25 1.95 -13.92
N VAL A 154 -6.05 1.04 -14.88
CA VAL A 154 -5.14 1.25 -16.02
C VAL A 154 -5.58 2.43 -16.89
N THR A 155 -6.89 2.58 -17.12
CA THR A 155 -7.45 3.53 -18.09
C THR A 155 -8.27 4.65 -17.47
N ARG A 156 -8.69 4.49 -16.21
CA ARG A 156 -9.46 5.51 -15.49
C ARG A 156 -8.67 6.79 -15.32
N GLY A 157 -9.31 7.91 -15.64
CA GLY A 157 -8.72 9.24 -15.47
C GLY A 157 -7.50 9.48 -16.37
N LEU A 158 -7.44 8.84 -17.54
CA LEU A 158 -6.47 9.21 -18.58
C LEU A 158 -6.77 10.63 -19.10
N ASP A 159 -5.74 11.44 -19.25
CA ASP A 159 -5.90 12.82 -19.73
C ASP A 159 -6.57 12.84 -21.11
N GLY A 160 -7.57 13.70 -21.28
CA GLY A 160 -8.36 13.81 -22.52
C GLY A 160 -9.46 12.75 -22.71
N SER A 161 -9.65 11.81 -21.77
CA SER A 161 -10.71 10.78 -21.84
C SER A 161 -12.13 11.27 -21.48
N ALA A 162 -12.24 12.42 -20.82
CA ALA A 162 -13.52 12.88 -20.24
C ALA A 162 -14.47 13.55 -21.25
N VAL A 163 -14.06 13.72 -22.49
CA VAL A 163 -14.82 14.40 -23.56
C VAL A 163 -15.02 13.47 -24.75
N GLU A 164 -16.07 13.73 -25.54
CA GLU A 164 -16.39 12.95 -26.75
C GLU A 164 -16.47 13.89 -27.98
N PRO A 165 -15.68 13.66 -29.04
CA PRO A 165 -14.61 12.65 -29.14
C PRO A 165 -13.47 12.90 -28.14
N PRO A 166 -12.76 11.85 -27.68
CA PRO A 166 -11.60 12.01 -26.81
C PRO A 166 -10.58 12.98 -27.41
N GLN A 167 -9.87 13.73 -26.56
CA GLN A 167 -8.80 14.64 -26.99
C GLN A 167 -7.52 13.89 -27.35
N TRP A 168 -7.67 12.86 -28.18
CA TRP A 168 -6.60 11.97 -28.61
C TRP A 168 -6.53 11.98 -30.14
N GLY A 169 -5.34 11.75 -30.68
CA GLY A 169 -5.19 11.57 -32.13
C GLY A 169 -5.84 10.27 -32.60
N ARG A 170 -6.27 10.22 -33.86
CA ARG A 170 -6.87 9.01 -34.44
C ARG A 170 -5.84 7.90 -34.63
N TRP A 171 -6.33 6.66 -34.52
CA TRP A 171 -5.67 5.47 -35.07
C TRP A 171 -6.42 5.03 -36.33
N PHE A 172 -5.79 4.18 -37.12
CA PHE A 172 -6.23 3.75 -38.44
C PHE A 172 -6.28 2.24 -38.60
N ARG A 173 -5.83 1.49 -37.60
CA ARG A 173 -5.71 0.03 -37.69
C ARG A 173 -5.98 -0.65 -36.36
N SER A 174 -6.79 -1.70 -36.42
CA SER A 174 -6.99 -2.67 -35.33
C SER A 174 -7.10 -4.07 -35.90
N VAL A 175 -6.70 -5.07 -35.12
CA VAL A 175 -6.86 -6.48 -35.48
C VAL A 175 -8.24 -6.95 -35.05
N ASP A 176 -8.98 -7.59 -35.95
CA ASP A 176 -10.29 -8.10 -35.62
C ASP A 176 -10.20 -9.42 -34.88
N VAL A 177 -10.82 -9.45 -33.70
CA VAL A 177 -10.85 -10.63 -32.82
C VAL A 177 -12.27 -11.13 -32.61
N GLY A 178 -12.37 -12.41 -32.27
CA GLY A 178 -13.60 -13.04 -31.87
C GLY A 178 -14.02 -12.64 -30.45
N ARG A 179 -14.52 -13.62 -29.69
CA ARG A 179 -14.85 -13.38 -28.28
C ARG A 179 -13.59 -13.07 -27.49
N THR A 180 -13.65 -12.02 -26.66
CA THR A 180 -12.61 -11.67 -25.71
C THR A 180 -12.86 -12.35 -24.37
N ASP A 181 -11.82 -12.92 -23.78
CA ASP A 181 -11.81 -13.46 -22.43
C ASP A 181 -11.10 -12.45 -21.51
N GLY A 182 -11.88 -11.73 -20.71
CA GLY A 182 -11.39 -10.70 -19.79
C GLY A 182 -12.12 -9.36 -19.96
N GLU A 183 -11.47 -8.30 -19.47
CA GLU A 183 -11.99 -6.95 -19.42
C GLU A 183 -11.51 -6.14 -20.62
N THR A 184 -12.43 -5.82 -21.53
CA THR A 184 -12.14 -4.90 -22.63
C THR A 184 -12.22 -3.48 -22.08
N VAL A 185 -11.08 -2.81 -21.90
CA VAL A 185 -10.98 -1.48 -21.28
C VAL A 185 -10.90 -0.34 -22.30
N MET A 186 -10.55 -0.65 -23.55
CA MET A 186 -10.61 0.32 -24.64
C MET A 186 -11.23 -0.30 -25.88
N ASN A 187 -12.00 0.51 -26.60
CA ASN A 187 -12.65 0.18 -27.87
C ASN A 187 -12.05 1.00 -29.02
N GLY A 188 -12.02 0.41 -30.20
CA GLY A 188 -11.69 1.03 -31.47
C GLY A 188 -12.93 1.42 -32.26
N ASP A 189 -12.83 1.35 -33.59
CA ASP A 189 -13.95 1.64 -34.47
C ASP A 189 -15.10 0.64 -34.28
N GLY A 190 -16.35 1.13 -34.29
CA GLY A 190 -17.54 0.28 -34.17
C GLY A 190 -17.57 -0.62 -32.92
N ASP A 191 -17.05 -0.14 -31.78
CA ASP A 191 -16.95 -0.88 -30.51
C ASP A 191 -16.09 -2.16 -30.54
N ARG A 192 -15.23 -2.29 -31.55
CA ARG A 192 -14.26 -3.40 -31.61
C ARG A 192 -13.29 -3.32 -30.42
N PRO A 193 -12.95 -4.45 -29.77
CA PRO A 193 -11.96 -4.46 -28.70
C PRO A 193 -10.61 -3.90 -29.15
N LEU A 194 -10.01 -3.04 -28.33
CA LEU A 194 -8.71 -2.44 -28.62
C LEU A 194 -7.67 -2.78 -27.55
N LEU A 195 -8.04 -2.70 -26.27
CA LEU A 195 -7.19 -3.12 -25.16
C LEU A 195 -8.00 -4.05 -24.26
N VAL A 196 -7.53 -5.28 -24.13
CA VAL A 196 -8.13 -6.32 -23.29
C VAL A 196 -7.14 -6.68 -22.19
N LEU A 197 -7.63 -6.80 -20.96
CA LEU A 197 -6.85 -7.15 -19.78
C LEU A 197 -7.50 -8.35 -19.10
N ASN A 198 -6.71 -9.29 -18.58
CA ASN A 198 -7.25 -10.39 -17.81
C ASN A 198 -6.23 -10.96 -16.81
N ARG A 199 -6.73 -11.63 -15.78
CA ARG A 199 -5.95 -12.46 -14.88
C ARG A 199 -5.97 -13.90 -15.39
N ALA A 200 -4.79 -14.46 -15.65
CA ALA A 200 -4.62 -15.84 -16.04
C ALA A 200 -4.08 -16.62 -14.85
N ASN A 201 -4.99 -17.22 -14.06
CA ASN A 201 -4.70 -17.79 -12.75
C ASN A 201 -4.03 -16.75 -11.83
N GLU A 202 -2.76 -16.96 -11.48
CA GLU A 202 -2.01 -16.02 -10.64
C GLU A 202 -1.37 -14.89 -11.46
N GLY A 203 -1.22 -15.05 -12.77
CA GLY A 203 -0.56 -14.07 -13.65
C GLY A 203 -1.50 -13.06 -14.28
N ARG A 204 -0.92 -12.17 -15.08
CA ARG A 204 -1.65 -11.10 -15.78
C ARG A 204 -1.27 -11.04 -17.24
N VAL A 205 -2.28 -10.87 -18.08
CA VAL A 205 -2.10 -10.74 -19.51
C VAL A 205 -2.80 -9.47 -19.98
N ALA A 206 -2.16 -8.76 -20.90
CA ALA A 206 -2.71 -7.62 -21.58
C ALA A 206 -2.51 -7.78 -23.08
N MET A 207 -3.53 -7.40 -23.85
CA MET A 207 -3.50 -7.50 -25.30
C MET A 207 -3.97 -6.18 -25.91
N LEU A 208 -3.05 -5.49 -26.57
CA LEU A 208 -3.33 -4.29 -27.36
C LEU A 208 -3.47 -4.70 -28.82
N LEU A 209 -4.70 -4.63 -29.34
CA LEU A 209 -5.10 -5.11 -30.67
C LEU A 209 -4.79 -4.09 -31.78
N SER A 210 -3.74 -3.31 -31.60
CA SER A 210 -3.23 -2.36 -32.58
C SER A 210 -1.76 -2.09 -32.33
N ASP A 211 -1.00 -1.93 -33.41
CA ASP A 211 0.40 -1.51 -33.35
C ASP A 211 0.56 0.01 -33.39
N GLN A 212 -0.53 0.77 -33.53
CA GLN A 212 -0.48 2.18 -33.90
C GLN A 212 -0.40 3.18 -32.75
N GLY A 213 -0.20 2.73 -31.50
CA GLY A 213 0.00 3.66 -30.38
C GLY A 213 1.21 4.59 -30.52
N TRP A 214 2.11 4.31 -31.48
CA TRP A 214 3.20 5.23 -31.87
C TRP A 214 2.73 6.53 -32.51
N LEU A 215 1.52 6.59 -33.07
CA LEU A 215 0.93 7.83 -33.58
C LEU A 215 0.79 8.85 -32.46
N TRP A 216 0.33 8.41 -31.29
CA TRP A 216 0.26 9.25 -30.09
C TRP A 216 1.66 9.67 -29.61
N ALA A 217 2.62 8.76 -29.62
CA ALA A 217 4.01 9.08 -29.26
C ALA A 217 4.65 10.13 -30.18
N ARG A 218 4.20 10.24 -31.43
CA ARG A 218 4.64 11.26 -32.39
C ARG A 218 3.85 12.56 -32.34
N GLY A 219 2.87 12.68 -31.44
CA GLY A 219 2.02 13.87 -31.36
C GLY A 219 1.04 14.01 -32.53
N PHE A 220 0.73 12.92 -33.24
CA PHE A 220 -0.24 12.96 -34.35
C PHE A 220 -1.60 13.43 -33.84
N GLU A 221 -2.19 14.44 -34.51
CA GLU A 221 -3.48 15.04 -34.15
C GLU A 221 -3.59 15.46 -32.67
N GLY A 222 -2.52 16.03 -32.12
CA GLY A 222 -2.48 16.46 -30.73
C GLY A 222 -2.03 15.39 -29.74
N GLY A 223 -1.88 14.13 -30.17
CA GLY A 223 -1.21 13.05 -29.43
C GLY A 223 -1.87 12.63 -28.11
N GLY A 224 -2.20 11.35 -27.97
CA GLY A 224 -2.85 10.83 -26.75
C GLY A 224 -1.92 10.48 -25.58
N PRO A 225 -2.49 10.00 -24.46
CA PRO A 225 -1.81 9.72 -23.19
C PRO A 225 -1.01 8.41 -23.21
N HIS A 226 -0.21 8.19 -24.25
CA HIS A 226 0.53 6.93 -24.47
C HIS A 226 1.49 6.59 -23.32
N VAL A 227 2.21 7.59 -22.76
CA VAL A 227 3.12 7.36 -21.63
C VAL A 227 2.37 6.84 -20.41
N SER A 228 1.28 7.51 -20.05
CA SER A 228 0.45 7.14 -18.90
C SER A 228 -0.20 5.77 -19.11
N LEU A 229 -0.75 5.50 -20.31
CA LEU A 229 -1.38 4.22 -20.63
C LEU A 229 -0.37 3.07 -20.54
N TYR A 230 0.76 3.15 -21.24
CA TYR A 230 1.75 2.08 -21.30
C TYR A 230 2.43 1.84 -19.95
N ARG A 231 2.74 2.89 -19.18
CA ARG A 231 3.25 2.74 -17.81
C ARG A 231 2.24 2.01 -16.92
N ARG A 232 0.98 2.41 -16.97
CA ARG A 232 -0.07 1.78 -16.15
C ARG A 232 -0.35 0.34 -16.56
N ILE A 233 -0.31 0.01 -17.86
CA ILE A 233 -0.39 -1.38 -18.34
C ILE A 233 0.78 -2.19 -17.75
N ALA A 234 2.01 -1.69 -17.86
CA ALA A 234 3.18 -2.38 -17.32
C ALA A 234 3.09 -2.58 -15.80
N HIS A 235 2.77 -1.52 -15.04
CA HIS A 235 2.62 -1.60 -13.59
C HIS A 235 1.48 -2.55 -13.16
N TRP A 236 0.36 -2.52 -13.88
CA TRP A 236 -0.73 -3.45 -13.62
C TRP A 236 -0.29 -4.89 -13.89
N LEU A 237 0.35 -5.15 -15.02
CA LEU A 237 0.89 -6.48 -15.35
C LEU A 237 1.86 -6.99 -14.28
N MET A 238 2.71 -6.12 -13.75
CA MET A 238 3.69 -6.43 -12.69
C MET A 238 3.11 -6.42 -11.27
N LYS A 239 1.77 -6.34 -11.12
CA LYS A 239 1.08 -6.41 -9.81
C LYS A 239 1.43 -5.29 -8.83
N GLU A 240 1.66 -4.08 -9.35
CA GLU A 240 1.88 -2.91 -8.50
C GLU A 240 0.63 -2.57 -7.68
N PRO A 241 0.74 -2.40 -6.33
CA PRO A 241 -0.41 -2.17 -5.44
C PRO A 241 -1.25 -0.93 -5.74
N GLU A 242 -0.73 0.00 -6.53
CA GLU A 242 -1.46 1.19 -6.97
C GLU A 242 -2.49 0.88 -8.06
N LEU A 243 -2.26 -0.18 -8.84
CA LEU A 243 -3.05 -0.54 -10.01
C LEU A 243 -3.96 -1.75 -9.78
N GLU A 244 -4.03 -2.31 -8.56
CA GLU A 244 -4.97 -3.40 -8.24
C GLU A 244 -6.43 -3.00 -8.47
N GLU A 245 -7.17 -3.80 -9.24
CA GLU A 245 -8.58 -3.57 -9.59
C GLU A 245 -9.47 -3.47 -8.34
N GLU A 246 -9.15 -4.27 -7.33
CA GLU A 246 -9.87 -4.37 -6.07
C GLU A 246 -8.92 -4.03 -4.91
N ALA A 247 -9.09 -2.84 -4.32
CA ALA A 247 -8.26 -2.40 -3.21
C ALA A 247 -9.05 -1.61 -2.16
N LEU A 248 -8.69 -1.81 -0.90
CA LEU A 248 -9.16 -1.02 0.25
C LEU A 248 -7.97 -0.30 0.86
N LYS A 249 -8.01 1.04 0.86
CA LYS A 249 -6.98 1.91 1.43
C LYS A 249 -7.59 2.79 2.51
N ALA A 250 -6.87 2.96 3.60
CA ALA A 250 -7.25 3.88 4.66
C ALA A 250 -6.09 4.81 4.98
N ARG A 251 -6.40 6.09 5.19
CA ARG A 251 -5.42 7.10 5.58
C ARG A 251 -6.01 7.96 6.69
N ALA A 252 -5.22 8.21 7.73
CA ALA A 252 -5.57 9.14 8.77
C ALA A 252 -4.79 10.45 8.61
N THR A 253 -5.47 11.58 8.75
CA THR A 253 -4.84 12.90 8.87
C THR A 253 -5.35 13.56 10.15
N GLY A 254 -4.51 13.60 11.19
CA GLY A 254 -4.93 14.01 12.52
C GLY A 254 -5.97 13.04 13.09
N ARG A 255 -7.23 13.51 13.22
CA ARG A 255 -8.38 12.70 13.67
C ARG A 255 -9.39 12.40 12.56
N THR A 256 -9.11 12.81 11.34
CA THR A 256 -9.97 12.51 10.19
C THR A 256 -9.46 11.23 9.54
N LEU A 257 -10.33 10.22 9.48
CA LEU A 257 -10.10 8.99 8.77
C LEU A 257 -10.72 9.10 7.38
N GLU A 258 -9.91 8.91 6.35
CA GLU A 258 -10.33 8.76 4.96
C GLU A 258 -10.22 7.28 4.58
N VAL A 259 -11.32 6.70 4.12
CA VAL A 259 -11.37 5.34 3.58
C VAL A 259 -11.64 5.46 2.09
N THR A 260 -10.79 4.84 1.28
CA THR A 260 -10.93 4.77 -0.17
C THR A 260 -11.04 3.31 -0.60
N ARG A 261 -12.11 2.99 -1.33
CA ARG A 261 -12.38 1.69 -1.92
C ARG A 261 -12.35 1.80 -3.43
N GLN A 262 -11.52 0.98 -4.07
CA GLN A 262 -11.40 0.91 -5.52
C GLN A 262 -11.96 -0.42 -5.99
N THR A 263 -12.96 -0.42 -6.87
CA THR A 263 -13.58 -1.63 -7.43
C THR A 263 -13.98 -1.41 -8.88
N ILE A 264 -13.90 -2.46 -9.68
CA ILE A 264 -14.38 -2.47 -11.07
C ILE A 264 -15.84 -2.95 -11.18
N GLY A 265 -16.33 -3.64 -10.13
CA GLY A 265 -17.67 -4.21 -10.05
C GLY A 265 -18.75 -3.21 -9.62
N ASP A 266 -19.73 -3.73 -8.88
CA ASP A 266 -20.83 -2.94 -8.33
C ASP A 266 -20.40 -2.10 -7.12
N ALA A 267 -21.27 -1.18 -6.69
CA ALA A 267 -20.99 -0.31 -5.56
C ALA A 267 -20.70 -1.12 -4.28
N PRO A 268 -19.58 -0.83 -3.57
CA PRO A 268 -19.05 -1.69 -2.50
C PRO A 268 -19.83 -1.62 -1.17
N GLY A 269 -20.97 -0.91 -1.13
CA GLY A 269 -21.73 -0.68 0.11
C GLY A 269 -20.95 0.12 1.17
N PRO A 270 -21.45 0.18 2.42
CA PRO A 270 -20.75 0.82 3.52
C PRO A 270 -19.52 0.02 3.98
N ALA A 271 -18.47 0.72 4.41
CA ALA A 271 -17.33 0.12 5.10
C ALA A 271 -17.59 0.04 6.60
N THR A 272 -17.11 -1.01 7.25
CA THR A 272 -17.18 -1.17 8.71
C THR A 272 -15.85 -0.77 9.32
N ILE A 273 -15.88 0.18 10.26
CA ILE A 273 -14.72 0.64 11.02
C ILE A 273 -14.82 0.06 12.42
N THR A 274 -13.84 -0.72 12.85
CA THR A 274 -13.68 -1.19 14.22
C THR A 274 -12.70 -0.27 14.96
N THR A 275 -13.15 0.35 16.05
CA THR A 275 -12.34 1.23 16.89
C THR A 275 -11.36 0.45 17.77
N PRO A 276 -10.34 1.11 18.35
CA PRO A 276 -9.47 0.50 19.36
C PRO A 276 -10.24 -0.08 20.56
N SER A 277 -11.38 0.51 20.93
CA SER A 277 -12.26 0.02 22.01
C SER A 277 -13.13 -1.18 21.61
N GLY A 278 -13.17 -1.55 20.33
CA GLY A 278 -13.97 -2.65 19.79
C GLY A 278 -15.37 -2.25 19.33
N GLU A 279 -15.73 -0.96 19.37
CA GLU A 279 -16.97 -0.45 18.78
C GLU A 279 -16.91 -0.51 17.25
N THR A 280 -18.03 -0.82 16.61
CA THR A 280 -18.12 -0.87 15.14
C THR A 280 -18.99 0.27 14.62
N ILE A 281 -18.46 1.01 13.64
CA ILE A 281 -19.09 2.18 13.03
C ILE A 281 -19.21 1.92 11.53
N ALA A 282 -20.42 2.07 10.98
CA ALA A 282 -20.65 1.99 9.55
C ALA A 282 -20.33 3.34 8.87
N LEU A 283 -19.51 3.31 7.83
CA LEU A 283 -19.14 4.45 7.01
C LEU A 283 -19.69 4.29 5.60
N ASN A 284 -20.60 5.18 5.18
CA ASN A 284 -21.07 5.21 3.81
C ASN A 284 -19.97 5.71 2.87
N LEU A 285 -19.71 4.95 1.80
CA LEU A 285 -18.75 5.33 0.77
C LEU A 285 -19.51 5.94 -0.42
N ASN A 286 -19.10 7.12 -0.84
CA ASN A 286 -19.68 7.82 -2.00
C ASN A 286 -18.76 7.69 -3.20
N GLU A 287 -19.32 7.52 -4.39
CA GLU A 287 -18.54 7.47 -5.63
C GLU A 287 -17.96 8.84 -5.96
N ILE A 288 -16.63 8.93 -6.03
CA ILE A 288 -15.92 10.17 -6.41
C ILE A 288 -15.51 10.18 -7.88
N GLN A 289 -15.23 8.99 -8.42
CA GLN A 289 -14.89 8.71 -9.81
C GLN A 289 -15.39 7.31 -10.13
N PRO A 290 -15.64 6.97 -11.41
CA PRO A 290 -16.07 5.63 -11.80
C PRO A 290 -15.19 4.54 -11.17
N GLY A 291 -15.75 3.69 -10.32
CA GLY A 291 -15.02 2.61 -9.64
C GLY A 291 -14.11 3.04 -8.47
N LEU A 292 -14.21 4.29 -8.02
CA LEU A 292 -13.49 4.81 -6.85
C LEU A 292 -14.47 5.45 -5.88
N TYR A 293 -14.56 4.88 -4.69
CA TYR A 293 -15.47 5.28 -3.64
C TYR A 293 -14.69 5.79 -2.44
N ARG A 294 -15.14 6.90 -1.85
CA ARG A 294 -14.51 7.50 -0.68
C ARG A 294 -15.54 7.81 0.40
N GLY A 295 -15.15 7.53 1.64
CA GLY A 295 -15.85 8.00 2.83
C GLY A 295 -14.87 8.65 3.79
N GLU A 296 -15.36 9.67 4.49
CA GLU A 296 -14.58 10.37 5.51
C GLU A 296 -15.38 10.39 6.81
N SER A 297 -14.70 10.18 7.93
CA SER A 297 -15.31 10.35 9.24
C SER A 297 -14.29 10.83 10.26
N ARG A 298 -14.76 11.67 11.19
CA ARG A 298 -13.94 12.20 12.28
C ARG A 298 -14.01 11.26 13.47
N MET A 299 -12.88 10.68 13.84
CA MET A 299 -12.78 9.75 14.95
C MET A 299 -12.69 10.50 16.28
N THR A 300 -13.35 9.95 17.30
CA THR A 300 -13.30 10.39 18.70
C THR A 300 -12.10 9.79 19.41
N GLU A 301 -11.85 8.50 19.18
CA GLU A 301 -10.74 7.75 19.74
C GLU A 301 -9.46 7.91 18.92
N THR A 302 -8.32 7.61 19.57
CA THR A 302 -6.98 7.64 19.00
C THR A 302 -6.38 6.24 19.16
N GLY A 303 -5.70 5.72 18.14
CA GLY A 303 -5.15 4.37 18.15
C GLY A 303 -5.26 3.66 16.81
N LEU A 304 -5.22 2.33 16.84
CA LEU A 304 -5.30 1.47 15.66
C LEU A 304 -6.75 1.13 15.33
N PHE A 305 -7.19 1.47 14.13
CA PHE A 305 -8.52 1.17 13.61
C PHE A 305 -8.39 0.09 12.54
N THR A 306 -9.34 -0.84 12.54
CA THR A 306 -9.47 -1.87 11.49
C THR A 306 -10.64 -1.51 10.61
N ILE A 307 -10.44 -1.42 9.30
CA ILE A 307 -11.49 -1.12 8.33
C ILE A 307 -11.71 -2.35 7.47
N THR A 308 -12.95 -2.80 7.40
CA THR A 308 -13.37 -3.95 6.59
C THR A 308 -14.45 -3.55 5.59
N ASN A 309 -14.37 -4.10 4.38
CA ASN A 309 -15.38 -3.95 3.35
C ASN A 309 -15.39 -5.21 2.48
N GLY A 310 -16.42 -6.05 2.64
CA GLY A 310 -16.43 -7.39 2.05
C GLY A 310 -15.26 -8.24 2.56
N ASP A 311 -14.48 -8.78 1.64
CA ASP A 311 -13.31 -9.62 1.93
C ASP A 311 -12.02 -8.82 2.19
N PHE A 312 -12.06 -7.49 2.03
CA PHE A 312 -10.89 -6.63 2.20
C PHE A 312 -10.83 -6.04 3.61
N SER A 313 -9.63 -6.06 4.20
CA SER A 313 -9.33 -5.54 5.53
C SER A 313 -8.05 -4.71 5.49
N THR A 314 -8.06 -3.54 6.12
CA THR A 314 -6.87 -2.70 6.27
C THR A 314 -6.80 -2.08 7.66
N LEU A 315 -5.59 -1.77 8.12
CA LEU A 315 -5.34 -1.17 9.43
C LEU A 315 -4.80 0.25 9.24
N VAL A 316 -5.25 1.17 10.09
CA VAL A 316 -4.81 2.56 10.07
C VAL A 316 -4.68 3.09 11.48
N HIS A 317 -3.61 3.84 11.73
CA HIS A 317 -3.43 4.53 13.00
C HIS A 317 -3.99 5.95 12.89
N VAL A 318 -4.96 6.30 13.74
CA VAL A 318 -5.54 7.65 13.83
C VAL A 318 -4.99 8.32 15.08
N GLY A 319 -4.29 9.44 14.92
CA GLY A 319 -3.61 10.13 16.01
C GLY A 319 -2.28 10.75 15.63
N ALA A 320 -1.58 11.32 16.61
CA ALA A 320 -0.21 11.77 16.43
C ALA A 320 0.70 10.53 16.30
N VAL A 321 1.18 10.29 15.08
CA VAL A 321 2.12 9.18 14.76
C VAL A 321 3.46 9.36 15.50
N ASP A 322 3.80 10.60 15.85
CA ASP A 322 5.05 11.00 16.51
C ASP A 322 4.88 11.41 17.99
N ALA A 323 3.84 10.94 18.67
CA ALA A 323 3.66 11.26 20.08
C ALA A 323 4.84 10.66 20.91
N PRO A 324 5.51 11.44 21.79
CA PRO A 324 6.62 10.94 22.61
C PRO A 324 6.30 9.64 23.37
N GLU A 325 5.02 9.46 23.72
CA GLU A 325 4.47 8.31 24.44
C GLU A 325 4.63 6.99 23.67
N PHE A 326 4.68 7.01 22.32
CA PHE A 326 4.81 5.80 21.50
C PHE A 326 6.27 5.42 21.19
N ARG A 327 7.26 6.25 21.58
CA ARG A 327 8.69 5.93 21.38
C ARG A 327 9.18 4.79 22.28
N ALA A 328 8.52 4.58 23.42
CA ALA A 328 8.88 3.58 24.41
C ALA A 328 7.63 2.85 24.91
N MET A 329 7.10 1.94 24.08
CA MET A 329 5.92 1.12 24.42
C MET A 329 6.20 0.06 25.49
N ILE A 330 7.47 -0.18 25.82
CA ILE A 330 7.87 -1.11 26.88
C ILE A 330 8.02 -0.32 28.17
N SER A 331 7.16 -0.59 29.14
CA SER A 331 7.31 -0.07 30.51
C SER A 331 8.71 -0.42 31.04
N THR A 332 9.44 0.55 31.58
CA THR A 332 10.77 0.36 32.19
C THR A 332 10.91 1.21 33.45
N THR A 333 11.66 0.69 34.43
CA THR A 333 12.06 1.40 35.66
C THR A 333 13.33 2.23 35.48
N ASP A 334 14.07 2.01 34.40
CA ASP A 334 15.41 2.59 34.20
C ASP A 334 15.38 4.12 34.05
N THR A 335 14.31 4.66 33.47
CA THR A 335 14.12 6.10 33.28
C THR A 335 13.92 6.84 34.60
N LEU A 336 13.31 6.18 35.60
CA LEU A 336 13.05 6.74 36.94
C LEU A 336 14.19 6.44 37.93
N ALA A 337 15.07 5.48 37.64
CA ALA A 337 16.15 5.06 38.53
C ALA A 337 17.10 6.21 38.98
N PRO A 338 17.49 7.19 38.13
CA PRO A 338 18.32 8.31 38.58
C PRO A 338 17.64 9.16 39.66
N ILE A 339 16.36 9.48 39.47
CA ILE A 339 15.57 10.28 40.41
C ILE A 339 15.31 9.49 41.69
N SER A 340 14.96 8.20 41.57
CA SER A 340 14.74 7.31 42.72
C SER A 340 15.98 7.23 43.61
N ARG A 341 17.17 7.15 43.01
CA ARG A 341 18.45 7.13 43.75
C ARG A 341 18.74 8.45 44.46
N GLU A 342 18.48 9.58 43.81
CA GLU A 342 18.74 10.90 44.40
C GLU A 342 17.75 11.22 45.54
N THR A 343 16.47 10.89 45.34
CA THR A 343 15.40 11.14 46.32
C THR A 343 15.30 10.07 47.41
N ARG A 344 16.06 8.96 47.28
CA ARG A 344 15.94 7.75 48.11
C ARG A 344 14.53 7.16 48.08
N GLY A 345 13.82 7.37 46.98
CA GLY A 345 12.49 6.82 46.71
C GLY A 345 12.54 5.40 46.18
N LEU A 346 11.38 4.76 46.10
CA LEU A 346 11.20 3.42 45.56
C LEU A 346 10.64 3.49 44.14
N THR A 347 11.31 2.83 43.19
CA THR A 347 10.76 2.51 41.86
C THR A 347 10.66 1.00 41.76
N ALA A 348 9.44 0.47 41.69
CA ALA A 348 9.19 -0.96 41.63
C ALA A 348 8.13 -1.27 40.58
N ARG A 349 8.25 -2.43 39.93
CA ARG A 349 7.22 -2.98 39.05
C ARG A 349 6.16 -3.67 39.92
N LEU A 350 4.89 -3.31 39.72
CA LEU A 350 3.77 -3.86 40.49
C LEU A 350 3.28 -5.20 39.95
N ASP A 351 3.49 -5.45 38.65
CA ASP A 351 3.06 -6.64 37.94
C ASP A 351 4.15 -7.05 36.93
N ASP A 352 4.72 -8.24 37.12
CA ASP A 352 5.74 -8.86 36.27
C ASP A 352 5.16 -9.95 35.34
N GLY A 353 3.84 -10.16 35.35
CA GLY A 353 3.15 -11.13 34.50
C GLY A 353 2.93 -12.51 35.14
N ASP A 354 3.44 -12.76 36.35
CA ASP A 354 3.29 -14.04 37.09
C ASP A 354 2.08 -14.03 38.07
N GLU A 355 0.96 -13.46 37.61
CA GLU A 355 -0.38 -13.51 38.23
C GLU A 355 -0.55 -12.89 39.64
N THR A 356 0.49 -12.30 40.24
CA THR A 356 0.39 -11.66 41.56
C THR A 356 0.86 -10.21 41.56
N VAL A 357 -0.11 -9.29 41.69
CA VAL A 357 0.18 -7.86 41.87
C VAL A 357 0.83 -7.64 43.23
N ARG A 358 2.08 -7.18 43.24
CA ARG A 358 2.83 -6.89 44.46
C ARG A 358 2.78 -5.39 44.79
N ILE A 359 1.99 -5.04 45.79
CA ILE A 359 1.92 -3.68 46.32
C ILE A 359 3.00 -3.50 47.41
N PRO A 360 3.90 -2.51 47.29
CA PRO A 360 4.89 -2.22 48.33
C PRO A 360 4.22 -1.72 49.62
N ASP A 361 4.76 -2.11 50.77
CA ASP A 361 4.28 -1.58 52.06
C ASP A 361 4.57 -0.09 52.16
N ILE A 362 3.58 0.71 52.54
CA ILE A 362 3.75 2.13 52.77
C ILE A 362 4.18 2.37 54.22
N LEU A 363 5.37 2.93 54.41
CA LEU A 363 5.92 3.25 55.72
C LEU A 363 5.97 4.77 55.92
N PRO A 364 5.06 5.33 56.74
CA PRO A 364 5.15 6.73 57.12
C PRO A 364 6.32 6.95 58.08
N VAL A 365 7.19 7.91 57.78
CA VAL A 365 8.33 8.27 58.62
C VAL A 365 8.27 9.72 59.05
N ARG A 366 8.70 9.99 60.29
CA ARG A 366 8.89 11.33 60.83
C ARG A 366 10.38 11.65 60.81
N GLY A 367 10.78 12.67 60.03
CA GLY A 367 12.18 13.08 59.86
C GLY A 367 12.74 12.81 58.46
N GLU A 368 14.06 12.99 58.30
CA GLU A 368 14.74 12.76 57.03
C GLU A 368 14.86 11.25 56.72
N VAL A 369 14.51 10.86 55.50
CA VAL A 369 14.73 9.51 54.99
C VAL A 369 16.23 9.31 54.77
N ARG A 370 16.87 8.50 55.61
CA ARG A 370 18.34 8.27 55.56
C ARG A 370 18.77 7.04 54.77
N VAL A 371 17.87 6.07 54.59
CA VAL A 371 18.15 4.80 53.93
C VAL A 371 17.01 4.51 52.95
N ALA A 372 17.35 4.12 51.73
CA ALA A 372 16.38 3.63 50.76
C ALA A 372 16.02 2.17 51.09
N ASP A 373 14.74 1.82 50.98
CA ASP A 373 14.25 0.46 51.18
C ASP A 373 13.62 -0.03 49.88
N ASP A 374 14.20 -1.07 49.28
CA ASP A 374 13.74 -1.64 48.01
C ASP A 374 12.42 -2.43 48.13
N ARG A 375 11.89 -2.58 49.36
CA ARG A 375 10.63 -3.30 49.64
C ARG A 375 9.52 -2.40 50.14
N ARG A 376 9.82 -1.19 50.63
CA ARG A 376 8.86 -0.31 51.30
C ARG A 376 8.90 1.10 50.74
N MET A 377 7.71 1.65 50.51
CA MET A 377 7.58 3.04 50.08
C MET A 377 7.59 3.96 51.30
N LEU A 378 8.67 4.74 51.44
CA LEU A 378 8.84 5.67 52.54
C LEU A 378 8.11 6.98 52.24
N ILE A 379 7.16 7.38 53.09
CA ILE A 379 6.46 8.66 52.96
C ILE A 379 6.82 9.53 54.15
N LYS A 380 7.49 10.66 53.88
CA LYS A 380 7.79 11.66 54.91
C LYS A 380 6.49 12.36 55.30
N LEU A 381 6.06 12.19 56.54
CA LEU A 381 4.94 12.95 57.08
C LEU A 381 5.38 14.40 57.29
N THR A 382 4.54 15.35 56.87
CA THR A 382 4.68 16.76 57.22
C THR A 382 4.44 16.95 58.71
N ASP A 383 5.15 17.91 59.33
CA ASP A 383 4.96 18.29 60.74
C ASP A 383 3.65 19.09 60.96
N GLU A 384 2.61 18.79 60.19
CA GLU A 384 1.29 19.37 60.40
C GLU A 384 0.70 18.80 61.68
N THR A 385 0.68 19.65 62.71
CA THR A 385 0.03 19.35 63.96
C THR A 385 -1.46 19.60 63.82
N VAL A 386 -2.27 18.53 63.83
CA VAL A 386 -3.72 18.67 64.00
C VAL A 386 -3.98 18.93 65.48
N LEU A 387 -4.46 20.13 65.81
CA LEU A 387 -4.83 20.53 67.16
C LEU A 387 -6.06 19.72 67.61
N LYS A 388 -5.86 18.53 68.17
CA LYS A 388 -6.97 17.63 68.59
C LYS A 388 -7.72 18.12 69.82
N GLY A 389 -7.17 19.07 70.58
CA GLY A 389 -7.84 19.66 71.73
C GLY A 389 -6.93 20.59 72.53
N VAL A 390 -7.49 21.69 73.02
CA VAL A 390 -6.85 22.59 73.98
C VAL A 390 -7.30 22.19 75.37
N ASN A 391 -6.39 21.69 76.20
CA ASN A 391 -6.69 21.35 77.59
C ASN A 391 -6.26 22.54 78.47
N THR A 392 -7.22 23.35 78.91
CA THR A 392 -6.97 24.46 79.85
C THR A 392 -7.14 23.95 81.27
N LEU A 393 -6.04 23.79 82.01
CA LEU A 393 -6.11 23.61 83.46
C LEU A 393 -6.09 24.99 84.14
N PRO A 394 -7.20 25.45 84.75
CA PRO A 394 -7.21 26.68 85.52
C PRO A 394 -6.43 26.50 86.82
N LEU A 395 -5.22 27.08 86.89
CA LEU A 395 -4.32 27.02 88.07
C LEU A 395 -4.94 27.58 89.36
N PHE A 396 -5.96 28.44 89.25
CA PHE A 396 -6.62 29.08 90.39
C PHE A 396 -8.09 28.68 90.59
N ALA A 397 -8.63 27.75 89.79
CA ALA A 397 -10.00 27.28 90.02
C ALA A 397 -10.00 26.05 90.92
N GLY A 398 -10.66 26.17 92.07
CA GLY A 398 -10.88 25.08 93.02
C GLY A 398 -10.37 25.38 94.43
N PHE A 399 -10.57 24.42 95.34
CA PHE A 399 -10.26 24.55 96.76
C PHE A 399 -8.77 24.82 97.05
N ALA A 400 -7.86 24.38 96.17
CA ALA A 400 -6.43 24.66 96.30
C ALA A 400 -6.11 26.16 96.15
N GLY A 401 -6.73 26.83 95.17
CA GLY A 401 -6.58 28.28 94.97
C GLY A 401 -7.17 29.08 96.14
N LEU A 402 -8.35 28.65 96.64
CA LEU A 402 -8.97 29.23 97.84
C LEU A 402 -8.07 29.06 99.08
N GLY A 403 -7.45 27.88 99.24
CA GLY A 403 -6.54 27.59 100.34
C GLY A 403 -5.32 28.50 100.35
N ILE A 404 -4.71 28.75 99.18
CA ILE A 404 -3.57 29.68 99.06
C ILE A 404 -4.00 31.12 99.39
N LEU A 405 -5.18 31.55 98.93
CA LEU A 405 -5.71 32.87 99.23
C LEU A 405 -5.99 33.06 100.72
N LEU A 406 -6.62 32.07 101.37
CA LEU A 406 -6.86 32.09 102.81
C LEU A 406 -5.53 32.11 103.59
N LEU A 407 -4.54 31.31 103.18
CA LEU A 407 -3.20 31.33 103.77
C LEU A 407 -2.54 32.71 103.65
N ALA A 408 -2.62 33.35 102.48
CA ALA A 408 -2.05 34.67 102.26
C ALA A 408 -2.73 35.76 103.12
N VAL A 409 -4.07 35.71 103.23
CA VAL A 409 -4.85 36.63 104.07
C VAL A 409 -4.55 36.41 105.56
N SER A 410 -4.52 35.16 106.02
CA SER A 410 -4.18 34.82 107.40
C SER A 410 -2.74 35.23 107.74
N ALA A 411 -1.79 35.03 106.83
CA ALA A 411 -0.40 35.44 107.01
C ALA A 411 -0.24 36.97 107.06
N MET A 412 -0.97 37.71 106.21
CA MET A 412 -1.02 39.18 106.28
C MET A 412 -1.60 39.66 107.61
N TRP A 413 -2.72 39.09 108.05
CA TRP A 413 -3.33 39.45 109.33
C TRP A 413 -2.40 39.17 110.51
N TRP A 414 -1.71 38.03 110.51
CA TRP A 414 -0.72 37.70 111.54
C TRP A 414 0.47 38.66 111.57
N ARG A 415 0.88 39.19 110.41
CA ARG A 415 1.97 40.18 110.33
C ARG A 415 1.53 41.56 110.84
N GLU A 416 0.29 41.97 110.54
CA GLU A 416 -0.24 43.28 110.95
C GLU A 416 -0.65 43.31 112.43
N GLY A 417 -0.99 42.15 113.01
CA GLY A 417 -1.31 42.00 114.43
C GLY A 417 -0.12 41.84 115.37
N ARG A 418 1.11 42.05 114.88
CA ARG A 418 2.36 41.88 115.65
C ARG A 418 3.04 43.20 115.94
#